data_AF-A0A2E5IBD0-F1
#
_entry.id   AF-A0A2E5IBD0-F1
#
_cell.length_a   1.000
_cell.length_b   1.000
_cell.length_c   1.000
_cell.angle_alpha   90.00
_cell.angle_beta   90.00
_cell.angle_gamma   90.00
#
_symmetry.space_group_name_H-M   'P 1'
#
loop_
_entity.id
_entity.type
_entity.pdbx_description
1 polymer ?
#
loop_
_entity_poly.entity_id
_entity_poly.type
_entity_poly.pdbx_seq_one_letter_code
_entity_poly.pdbx_strand_id
1 'polypeptide(L)'
;MAKKQKKKTVETSGKRKTAVARATVREGNGRIRVNSKPIHIIEPELARRKVLEPVQIAEAMNRLSTVDITVDVTGGGIMGQVDAIRTAIARGLVHFNDGAVGLDEELRDEFLRF
;
A
#
# COMPACT_ATOMS: atom_id res chain seq x y z
N MET A 1 4.93 -30.13 -15.85
CA MET A 1 4.92 -29.21 -14.69
C MET A 1 4.48 -27.85 -15.19
N ALA A 2 3.23 -27.45 -14.94
CA ALA A 2 2.69 -26.20 -15.48
C ALA A 2 3.42 -25.00 -14.84
N LYS A 3 4.07 -24.16 -15.66
CA LYS A 3 4.55 -22.84 -15.24
C LYS A 3 3.31 -22.02 -14.85
N LYS A 4 3.07 -21.88 -13.54
CA LYS A 4 2.02 -20.99 -13.01
C LYS A 4 2.31 -19.58 -13.53
N GLN A 5 1.45 -19.05 -14.39
CA GLN A 5 1.57 -17.70 -14.93
C GLN A 5 1.66 -16.72 -13.75
N LYS A 6 2.79 -16.03 -13.61
CA LYS A 6 2.97 -15.01 -12.57
C LYS A 6 2.01 -13.88 -12.90
N LYS A 7 0.96 -13.71 -12.08
CA LYS A 7 0.13 -12.51 -12.13
C LYS A 7 1.03 -11.28 -11.95
N LYS A 8 0.79 -10.24 -12.75
CA LYS A 8 1.55 -9.00 -12.67
C LYS A 8 1.42 -8.45 -11.26
N THR A 9 2.57 -8.22 -10.64
CA THR A 9 2.69 -7.82 -9.25
C THR A 9 3.64 -6.63 -9.21
N VAL A 10 3.23 -5.57 -8.53
CA VAL A 10 4.05 -4.39 -8.30
C VAL A 10 4.61 -4.49 -6.89
N GLU A 11 5.93 -4.46 -6.77
CA GLU A 11 6.62 -4.46 -5.48
C GLU A 11 7.17 -3.08 -5.22
N THR A 12 6.75 -2.47 -4.12
CA THR A 12 7.23 -1.17 -3.68
C THR A 12 7.77 -1.23 -2.27
N SER A 13 8.54 -0.21 -1.90
CA SER A 13 9.04 -0.08 -0.55
C SER A 13 8.91 1.33 -0.02
N GLY A 14 8.63 1.42 1.27
CA GLY A 14 8.64 2.63 2.07
C GLY A 14 9.68 2.49 3.18
N LYS A 15 10.43 3.55 3.46
CA LYS A 15 11.42 3.58 4.53
C LYS A 15 11.26 4.85 5.34
N ARG A 16 11.27 4.72 6.66
CA ARG A 16 11.29 5.85 7.59
C ARG A 16 12.23 5.53 8.74
N LYS A 17 13.29 6.33 8.92
CA LYS A 17 14.37 6.06 9.87
C LYS A 17 14.89 4.62 9.69
N THR A 18 14.70 3.76 10.68
CA THR A 18 15.08 2.33 10.68
C THR A 18 13.95 1.38 10.29
N ALA A 19 12.71 1.88 10.13
CA ALA A 19 11.58 1.09 9.69
C ALA A 19 11.57 0.92 8.17
N VAL A 20 11.34 -0.31 7.71
CA VAL A 20 11.25 -0.69 6.31
C VAL A 20 9.93 -1.43 6.08
N ALA A 21 9.11 -0.90 5.18
CA ALA A 21 7.87 -1.52 4.73
C ALA A 21 8.04 -1.94 3.27
N ARG A 22 7.64 -3.17 2.95
CA ARG A 22 7.59 -3.72 1.60
C ARG A 22 6.13 -3.99 1.26
N ALA A 23 5.62 -3.35 0.23
CA ALA A 23 4.26 -3.55 -0.24
C ALA A 23 4.27 -4.35 -1.54
N THR A 24 3.40 -5.33 -1.59
CA THR A 24 3.12 -6.15 -2.77
C THR A 24 1.70 -5.85 -3.20
N VAL A 25 1.57 -5.26 -4.38
CA VAL A 25 0.31 -4.84 -4.98
C VAL A 25 0.00 -5.77 -6.14
N ARG A 26 -1.22 -6.32 -6.15
CA ARG A 26 -1.69 -7.28 -7.14
C ARG A 26 -3.15 -7.02 -7.47
N GLU A 27 -3.60 -7.50 -8.63
CA GLU A 27 -5.03 -7.51 -8.97
C GLU A 27 -5.82 -8.35 -7.96
N GLY A 28 -6.91 -7.78 -7.42
CA GLY A 28 -7.67 -8.35 -6.30
C GLY A 28 -9.00 -7.65 -6.05
N ASN A 29 -9.47 -7.73 -4.81
CA ASN A 29 -10.82 -7.31 -4.39
C ASN A 29 -10.78 -6.18 -3.34
N GLY A 30 -9.74 -5.34 -3.32
CA GLY A 30 -9.63 -4.27 -2.33
C GLY A 30 -9.11 -4.69 -0.95
N ARG A 31 -8.46 -5.86 -0.82
CA ARG A 31 -8.03 -6.35 0.50
C ARG A 31 -6.67 -5.78 0.89
N ILE A 32 -6.61 -5.09 2.02
CA ILE A 32 -5.38 -4.52 2.56
C ILE A 32 -4.96 -5.25 3.84
N ARG A 33 -3.74 -5.77 3.84
CA ARG A 33 -3.15 -6.50 4.98
C ARG A 33 -1.77 -5.96 5.31
N VAL A 34 -1.47 -5.83 6.60
CA VAL A 34 -0.17 -5.47 7.15
C VAL A 34 0.30 -6.58 8.08
N ASN A 35 1.48 -7.16 7.84
CA ASN A 35 2.02 -8.30 8.60
C ASN A 35 0.97 -9.42 8.79
N SER A 36 0.32 -9.83 7.70
CA SER A 36 -0.78 -10.82 7.65
C SER A 36 -2.08 -10.44 8.36
N LYS A 37 -2.14 -9.31 9.06
CA LYS A 37 -3.33 -8.81 9.77
C LYS A 37 -4.07 -7.76 8.93
N PRO A 38 -5.41 -7.66 9.02
CA PRO A 38 -6.15 -6.54 8.46
C PRO A 38 -5.68 -5.19 9.02
N ILE A 39 -5.68 -4.16 8.18
CA ILE A 39 -5.25 -2.79 8.54
C ILE A 39 -6.02 -2.19 9.73
N HIS A 40 -7.27 -2.63 9.95
CA HIS A 40 -8.13 -2.12 11.02
C HIS A 40 -7.67 -2.49 12.44
N ILE A 41 -6.84 -3.53 12.56
CA ILE A 41 -6.31 -4.06 13.83
C ILE A 41 -5.07 -3.28 14.29
N ILE A 42 -4.59 -2.30 13.52
CA ILE A 42 -3.45 -1.48 13.93
C ILE A 42 -3.87 -0.59 15.11
N GLU A 43 -3.12 -0.71 16.20
CA GLU A 43 -3.19 0.17 17.37
C GLU A 43 -1.89 0.96 17.48
N PRO A 44 -1.93 2.20 18.00
CA PRO A 44 -3.09 2.97 18.48
C PRO A 44 -3.93 3.58 17.34
N GLU A 45 -5.11 4.10 17.65
CA GLU A 45 -6.06 4.64 16.65
C GLU A 45 -5.46 5.76 15.78
N LEU A 46 -4.61 6.61 16.36
CA LEU A 46 -3.89 7.67 15.63
C LEU A 46 -2.97 7.09 14.54
N ALA A 47 -2.28 5.98 14.85
CA ALA A 47 -1.45 5.28 13.88
C ALA A 47 -2.32 4.71 12.76
N ARG A 48 -3.46 4.11 13.11
CA ARG A 48 -4.42 3.56 12.13
C ARG A 48 -4.93 4.62 11.16
N ARG A 49 -5.32 5.80 11.65
CA ARG A 49 -5.80 6.90 10.79
C ARG A 49 -4.75 7.31 9.76
N LYS A 50 -3.49 7.47 10.20
CA LYS A 50 -2.37 7.79 9.29
C LYS A 50 -2.13 6.74 8.20
N VAL A 51 -2.23 5.45 8.53
CA VAL A 51 -2.06 4.39 7.52
C VAL A 51 -3.22 4.37 6.52
N LEU A 52 -4.43 4.75 6.95
CA LEU A 52 -5.63 4.76 6.13
C LEU A 52 -5.75 5.95 5.18
N GLU A 53 -5.05 7.06 5.41
CA GLU A 53 -5.05 8.24 4.52
C GLU A 53 -4.89 7.89 3.02
N PRO A 54 -3.85 7.16 2.58
CA PRO A 54 -3.69 6.82 1.17
C PRO A 54 -4.79 5.88 0.65
N VAL A 55 -5.40 5.09 1.53
CA VAL A 55 -6.49 4.17 1.20
C VAL A 55 -7.76 4.96 0.92
N GLN A 56 -8.07 5.96 1.76
CA GLN A 56 -9.25 6.81 1.62
C GLN A 56 -9.21 7.63 0.33
N ILE A 57 -8.05 8.18 -0.02
CA ILE A 57 -7.85 8.92 -1.28
C ILE A 57 -8.05 7.99 -2.48
N ALA A 58 -7.45 6.79 -2.45
CA ALA A 58 -7.60 5.82 -3.53
C ALA A 58 -9.02 5.26 -3.66
N GLU A 59 -9.75 5.14 -2.55
CA GLU A 59 -11.17 4.78 -2.53
C GLU A 59 -12.04 5.88 -3.18
N ALA A 60 -11.79 7.16 -2.86
CA ALA A 60 -12.49 8.29 -3.48
C ALA A 60 -12.29 8.34 -5.01
N MET A 61 -11.15 7.86 -5.50
CA MET A 61 -10.83 7.76 -6.94
C MET A 61 -11.24 6.43 -7.57
N ASN A 62 -11.96 5.55 -6.85
CA ASN A 62 -12.37 4.21 -7.31
C ASN A 62 -11.21 3.29 -7.74
N ARG A 63 -9.98 3.54 -7.27
CA ARG A 63 -8.78 2.74 -7.61
C ARG A 63 -8.51 1.58 -6.66
N LEU A 64 -9.26 1.47 -5.57
CA LEU A 64 -9.04 0.44 -4.56
C LEU A 64 -9.75 -0.89 -4.86
N SER A 65 -10.88 -0.87 -5.57
CA SER A 65 -11.79 -2.01 -5.72
C SER A 65 -11.18 -3.20 -6.47
N THR A 66 -10.19 -2.94 -7.33
CA THR A 66 -9.53 -3.93 -8.20
C THR A 66 -8.19 -4.41 -7.66
N VAL A 67 -7.79 -4.00 -6.44
CA VAL A 67 -6.41 -4.14 -5.96
C VAL A 67 -6.33 -4.79 -4.59
N ASP A 68 -5.52 -5.84 -4.46
CA ASP A 68 -5.11 -6.39 -3.17
C ASP A 68 -3.71 -5.87 -2.81
N ILE A 69 -3.54 -5.43 -1.55
CA ILE A 69 -2.27 -4.91 -1.03
C ILE A 69 -1.86 -5.73 0.19
N THR A 70 -0.66 -6.31 0.14
CA THR A 70 -0.03 -6.95 1.30
C THR A 70 1.24 -6.19 1.64
N VAL A 71 1.39 -5.80 2.91
CA VAL A 71 2.55 -5.05 3.40
C VAL A 71 3.26 -5.82 4.49
N ASP A 72 4.54 -6.07 4.32
CA ASP A 72 5.41 -6.63 5.36
C ASP A 72 6.33 -5.53 5.90
N VAL A 73 6.36 -5.38 7.23
CA VAL A 73 7.09 -4.31 7.89
C VAL A 73 8.01 -4.84 8.96
N THR A 74 9.25 -4.37 8.92
CA THR A 74 10.30 -4.73 9.87
C THR A 74 11.10 -3.50 10.32
N GLY A 75 11.62 -3.58 11.55
CA GLY A 75 12.47 -2.54 12.15
C GLY A 75 11.72 -1.29 12.63
N GLY A 76 12.44 -0.44 13.36
CA GLY A 76 11.93 0.82 13.92
C GLY A 76 10.87 0.64 15.02
N GLY A 77 10.24 1.76 15.39
CA GLY A 77 9.10 1.79 16.33
C GLY A 77 7.78 2.03 15.59
N ILE A 78 6.66 1.88 16.30
CA ILE A 78 5.28 1.91 15.76
C ILE A 78 5.06 3.12 14.83
N MET A 79 5.44 4.33 15.26
CA MET A 79 5.21 5.54 14.46
C MET A 79 6.08 5.61 13.19
N GLY A 80 7.30 5.08 13.25
CA GLY A 80 8.17 5.00 12.07
C GLY A 80 7.67 3.94 11.08
N GLN A 81 7.14 2.83 11.59
CA GLN A 81 6.51 1.79 10.79
C GLN A 81 5.27 2.34 10.07
N VAL A 82 4.41 3.10 10.75
CA VAL A 82 3.23 3.75 10.17
C VAL A 82 3.58 4.63 8.97
N ASP A 83 4.55 5.52 9.11
CA ASP A 83 5.00 6.39 8.01
C ASP A 83 5.56 5.58 6.83
N ALA A 84 6.30 4.50 7.13
CA ALA A 84 6.84 3.60 6.11
C ALA A 84 5.71 2.85 5.37
N ILE A 85 4.70 2.36 6.08
CA ILE A 85 3.52 1.71 5.49
C ILE A 85 2.76 2.68 4.61
N ARG A 86 2.45 3.89 5.11
CA ARG A 86 1.76 4.94 4.35
C ARG A 86 2.46 5.18 3.01
N THR A 87 3.79 5.33 3.05
CA THR A 87 4.60 5.55 1.85
C THR A 87 4.59 4.35 0.90
N ALA A 88 4.69 3.13 1.43
CA ALA A 88 4.71 1.92 0.62
C ALA A 88 3.37 1.69 -0.11
N ILE A 89 2.25 1.91 0.58
CA ILE A 89 0.89 1.82 0.02
C ILE A 89 0.70 2.87 -1.08
N ALA A 90 1.00 4.14 -0.79
CA ALA A 90 0.84 5.23 -1.77
C ALA A 90 1.65 4.98 -3.05
N ARG A 91 2.93 4.62 -2.92
CA ARG A 91 3.77 4.26 -4.07
C ARG A 91 3.23 3.03 -4.81
N GLY A 92 2.80 2.02 -4.07
CA GLY A 92 2.23 0.80 -4.64
C GLY A 92 1.03 1.10 -5.53
N LEU A 93 0.13 1.96 -5.07
CA LEU A 93 -1.05 2.39 -5.83
C LEU A 93 -0.67 3.26 -7.04
N VAL A 94 0.23 4.23 -6.89
CA VAL A 94 0.69 5.07 -8.03
C VAL A 94 1.32 4.24 -9.14
N HIS A 95 2.06 3.19 -8.78
CA HIS A 95 2.73 2.31 -9.76
C HIS A 95 1.81 1.21 -10.31
N PHE A 96 0.61 1.06 -9.76
CA PHE A 96 -0.35 0.05 -10.16
C PHE A 96 -1.49 0.71 -10.93
N ASN A 97 -1.40 0.71 -12.26
CA ASN A 97 -2.43 1.24 -13.14
C ASN A 97 -3.20 0.09 -13.79
N ASP A 98 -4.30 -0.33 -13.16
CA ASP A 98 -5.26 -1.32 -13.70
C ASP A 98 -4.60 -2.57 -14.33
N GLY A 99 -3.64 -3.18 -13.63
CA GLY A 99 -2.98 -4.40 -14.10
C GLY A 99 -1.78 -4.18 -15.04
N ALA A 100 -1.38 -2.92 -15.26
CA ALA A 100 -0.12 -2.55 -15.90
C ALA A 100 0.82 -1.84 -14.90
N VAL A 101 2.13 -2.04 -15.11
CA VAL A 101 3.14 -1.21 -14.44
C VAL A 101 3.13 0.14 -15.15
N GLY A 102 2.60 1.16 -14.49
CA GLY A 102 2.43 2.50 -15.05
C GLY A 102 2.27 3.52 -13.93
N LEU A 103 2.58 4.79 -14.21
CA LEU A 103 2.41 5.88 -13.25
C LEU A 103 1.00 6.47 -13.42
N ASP A 104 0.18 6.37 -12.38
CA ASP A 104 -1.05 7.17 -12.27
C ASP A 104 -0.65 8.57 -11.76
N GLU A 105 -0.55 9.52 -12.68
CA GLU A 105 -0.14 10.91 -12.38
C GLU A 105 -1.21 11.64 -11.56
N GLU A 106 -2.49 11.35 -11.79
CA GLU A 106 -3.60 11.99 -11.06
C GLU A 106 -3.58 11.56 -9.59
N LEU A 107 -3.42 10.26 -9.32
CA LEU A 107 -3.35 9.75 -7.96
C LEU A 107 -2.09 10.25 -7.23
N ARG A 108 -0.98 10.36 -7.94
CA ARG A 108 0.26 10.92 -7.39
C ARG A 108 0.08 12.38 -6.98
N ASP A 109 -0.53 13.19 -7.84
CA ASP A 109 -0.75 14.61 -7.55
C ASP A 109 -1.71 14.80 -6.39
N GLU A 110 -2.75 13.97 -6.29
CA GLU A 110 -3.67 13.99 -5.15
C GLU A 110 -2.95 13.61 -3.85
N PHE A 111 -2.07 12.59 -3.87
CA PHE A 111 -1.23 12.26 -2.71
C PHE A 111 -0.23 13.36 -2.33
N LEU A 112 0.17 14.23 -3.26
CA LEU A 112 1.05 15.37 -2.94
C LEU A 112 0.30 16.58 -2.37
N ARG A 113 -1.02 16.64 -2.56
CA ARG A 113 -1.87 17.69 -2.00
C ARG A 113 -2.22 17.46 -0.52
N PHE A 114 -2.08 16.23 -0.01
CA PHE A 114 -2.45 15.81 1.35
C PHE A 114 -1.25 15.29 2.19
#